data_AF-Q01MT3-F1
#
_entry.id   AF-Q01MT3-F1
#
_cell.length_a   1.000
_cell.length_b   1.000
_cell.length_c   1.000
_cell.angle_alpha   90.00
_cell.angle_beta   90.00
_cell.angle_gamma   90.00
#
_symmetry.space_group_name_H-M   'P 1'
#
loop_
_entity.id
_entity.type
_entity.pdbx_description
1 polymer ?
#
loop_
_entity_poly.entity_id
_entity_poly.type
_entity_poly.pdbx_seq_one_letter_code
_entity_poly.pdbx_strand_id
1 'polypeptide(L)'
;MSQLLRPGYLGLLLFLLSMLLDASDHLIAGAAAAPPVFSFNFSADHPSTYRQDLVFQDDAIEPQKAGAPVELTCTWNDQVCRRGGRLSYAHPVQLYQLAANGRISKVASFSTSFTFAIRPIEGSGKCRGDGMAFFLASFPSKVPYRSAGGNLGLITDKTTTSNIAPDDRFIAVEFDIGIEFDNDPKEKTDHIAIDINSVKDSAITTYLPKNVTLNGTMIADIVFNSSTGMLVAYLRFLDHPSSAAHAQVVSANLTEHL
;
A
#
# COMPACT_ATOMS: atom_id res chain seq x y z
N MET A 1 -76.57 -7.11 31.53
CA MET A 1 -76.36 -7.18 30.07
C MET A 1 -74.86 -7.32 29.81
N SER A 2 -74.29 -8.52 29.99
CA SER A 2 -72.85 -8.77 29.78
C SER A 2 -72.66 -9.63 28.54
N GLN A 3 -72.12 -9.06 27.48
CA GLN A 3 -71.74 -9.81 26.29
C GLN A 3 -70.44 -10.56 26.60
N LEU A 4 -70.51 -11.90 26.65
CA LEU A 4 -69.33 -12.75 26.63
C LEU A 4 -68.65 -12.61 25.26
N LEU A 5 -67.38 -12.20 25.25
CA LEU A 5 -66.52 -12.30 24.08
C LEU A 5 -66.42 -13.78 23.67
N ARG A 6 -66.72 -14.05 22.39
CA ARG A 6 -66.68 -15.39 21.81
C ARG A 6 -65.24 -15.93 21.82
N PRO A 7 -65.04 -17.23 22.11
CA PRO A 7 -63.71 -17.86 22.26
C PRO A 7 -62.78 -17.78 21.04
N GLY A 8 -63.28 -17.39 19.86
CA GLY A 8 -62.47 -17.18 18.66
C GLY A 8 -61.60 -15.91 18.68
N TYR A 9 -61.95 -14.88 19.47
CA TYR A 9 -61.19 -13.63 19.50
C TYR A 9 -59.88 -13.74 20.31
N LEU A 10 -59.85 -14.61 21.32
CA LEU A 10 -58.67 -14.80 22.17
C LEU A 10 -57.55 -15.54 21.42
N GLY A 11 -57.91 -16.51 20.57
CA GLY A 11 -56.95 -17.23 19.72
C GLY A 11 -56.32 -16.35 18.64
N LEU A 12 -57.10 -15.45 18.03
CA LEU A 12 -56.58 -14.50 17.04
C LEU A 12 -55.68 -13.43 17.69
N LEU A 13 -56.01 -12.97 18.91
CA LEU A 13 -55.17 -12.05 19.67
C LEU A 13 -53.82 -12.66 20.04
N LEU A 14 -53.80 -13.93 20.47
CA LEU A 14 -52.58 -14.67 20.81
C LEU A 14 -51.70 -14.93 19.59
N PHE A 15 -52.30 -15.20 18.43
CA PHE A 15 -51.57 -15.42 17.17
C PHE A 15 -50.95 -14.12 16.60
N LEU A 16 -51.64 -12.98 16.75
CA LEU A 16 -51.11 -11.66 16.39
C LEU A 16 -50.01 -11.22 17.37
N LEU A 17 -50.15 -11.52 18.66
CA LEU A 17 -49.13 -11.22 19.67
C LEU A 17 -47.84 -12.04 19.45
N SER A 18 -47.94 -13.29 18.98
CA SER A 18 -46.76 -14.09 18.60
C SER A 18 -46.03 -13.55 17.38
N MET A 19 -46.74 -13.01 16.37
CA MET A 19 -46.08 -12.38 15.21
C MET A 19 -45.45 -11.02 15.55
N LEU A 20 -45.97 -10.31 16.55
CA LEU A 20 -45.36 -9.08 17.08
C LEU A 20 -44.10 -9.35 17.91
N LEU A 21 -44.03 -10.46 18.65
CA LEU A 21 -42.80 -10.88 19.32
C LEU A 21 -41.74 -11.38 18.33
N ASP A 22 -42.12 -12.14 17.29
CA ASP A 22 -41.19 -12.62 16.25
C ASP A 22 -40.58 -11.46 15.43
N ALA A 23 -41.34 -10.38 15.23
CA ALA A 23 -40.83 -9.16 14.60
C ALA A 23 -39.89 -8.35 15.53
N SER A 24 -39.96 -8.57 16.85
CA SER A 24 -39.11 -7.90 17.84
C SER A 24 -37.71 -8.54 17.94
N ASP A 25 -37.61 -9.84 17.68
CA ASP A 25 -36.35 -10.60 17.73
C ASP A 25 -35.45 -10.39 16.48
N HIS A 26 -35.90 -9.61 15.50
CA HIS A 26 -35.10 -9.22 14.32
C HIS A 26 -34.58 -7.79 14.33
N LEU A 27 -34.76 -7.04 15.42
CA LEU A 27 -34.20 -5.70 15.57
C LEU A 27 -33.28 -5.58 16.80
N ILE A 28 -32.46 -6.59 17.04
CA ILE A 28 -31.16 -6.34 17.66
C ILE A 28 -30.17 -6.23 16.53
N ALA A 29 -30.16 -5.07 15.87
CA ALA A 29 -28.97 -4.61 15.17
C ALA A 29 -27.88 -4.47 16.24
N GLY A 30 -27.19 -5.58 16.53
CA GLY A 30 -25.98 -5.55 17.33
C GLY A 30 -25.10 -4.50 16.69
N ALA A 31 -24.75 -3.46 17.47
CA ALA A 31 -23.85 -2.41 17.02
C ALA A 31 -22.68 -3.14 16.35
N ALA A 32 -22.56 -2.98 15.02
CA ALA A 32 -21.51 -3.66 14.28
C ALA A 32 -20.21 -3.27 14.97
N ALA A 33 -19.53 -4.25 15.59
CA ALA A 33 -18.28 -4.00 16.26
C ALA A 33 -17.40 -3.22 15.29
N ALA A 34 -16.82 -2.10 15.77
CA ALA A 34 -15.90 -1.33 14.95
C ALA A 34 -14.89 -2.32 14.35
N PRO A 35 -14.64 -2.25 13.03
CA PRO A 35 -13.73 -3.19 12.39
C PRO A 35 -12.40 -3.16 13.15
N PRO A 36 -11.75 -4.33 13.34
CA PRO A 36 -10.52 -4.41 14.10
C PRO A 36 -9.51 -3.41 13.53
N VAL A 37 -9.06 -2.48 14.36
CA VAL A 37 -8.00 -1.53 14.02
C VAL A 37 -6.67 -2.22 14.25
N PHE A 38 -5.86 -2.26 13.21
CA PHE A 38 -4.51 -2.82 13.24
C PHE A 38 -3.51 -1.69 12.99
N SER A 39 -2.46 -1.62 13.80
CA SER A 39 -1.44 -0.57 13.75
C SER A 39 -0.11 -1.10 14.27
N PHE A 40 0.98 -0.69 13.64
CA PHE A 40 2.34 -0.97 14.07
C PHE A 40 3.23 0.25 13.79
N ASN A 41 4.36 0.31 14.47
CA ASN A 41 5.37 1.33 14.29
C ASN A 41 6.75 0.71 14.47
N PHE A 42 7.65 0.97 13.53
CA PHE A 42 9.03 0.50 13.55
C PHE A 42 9.97 1.70 13.64
N SER A 43 10.81 1.71 14.68
CA SER A 43 11.86 2.73 14.84
C SER A 43 13.24 2.10 14.66
N ALA A 44 14.10 2.75 13.87
CA ALA A 44 15.50 2.38 13.72
C ALA A 44 16.26 2.32 15.07
N ASP A 45 15.78 3.00 16.12
CA ASP A 45 16.39 3.02 17.44
C ASP A 45 16.32 1.66 18.16
N HIS A 46 15.30 0.85 17.85
CA HIS A 46 15.02 -0.40 18.56
C HIS A 46 14.78 -1.56 17.59
N PRO A 47 15.74 -1.92 16.73
CA PRO A 47 15.49 -2.87 15.64
C PRO A 47 15.09 -4.27 16.12
N SER A 48 15.52 -4.66 17.32
CA SER A 48 15.18 -5.96 17.90
C SER A 48 13.69 -6.15 18.21
N THR A 49 12.89 -5.07 18.29
CA THR A 49 11.47 -5.18 18.67
C THR A 49 10.57 -5.67 17.54
N TYR A 50 11.02 -5.60 16.28
CA TYR A 50 10.20 -5.91 15.11
C TYR A 50 10.82 -6.90 14.13
N ARG A 51 12.02 -7.42 14.40
CA ARG A 51 12.72 -8.35 13.48
C ARG A 51 11.87 -9.55 13.09
N GLN A 52 11.11 -10.10 14.03
CA GLN A 52 10.21 -11.23 13.80
C GLN A 52 8.93 -10.87 13.02
N ASP A 53 8.62 -9.59 12.93
CA ASP A 53 7.43 -9.07 12.27
C ASP A 53 7.72 -8.60 10.84
N LEU A 54 8.97 -8.69 10.39
CA LEU A 54 9.43 -8.29 9.06
C LEU A 54 10.09 -9.45 8.33
N VAL A 55 9.85 -9.52 7.02
CA VAL A 55 10.50 -10.47 6.12
C VAL A 55 11.36 -9.68 5.14
N PHE A 56 12.67 -9.97 5.16
CA PHE A 56 13.67 -9.42 4.25
C PHE A 56 13.95 -10.44 3.14
N GLN A 57 13.89 -10.01 1.89
CA GLN A 57 14.07 -10.85 0.71
C GLN A 57 15.10 -10.23 -0.24
N ASP A 58 15.80 -11.10 -0.98
CA ASP A 58 16.90 -10.74 -1.88
C ASP A 58 17.96 -9.87 -1.18
N ASP A 59 18.27 -8.69 -1.72
CA ASP A 59 19.36 -7.84 -1.24
C ASP A 59 18.98 -6.99 -0.02
N ALA A 60 17.77 -7.13 0.52
CA ALA A 60 17.32 -6.38 1.69
C ALA A 60 18.01 -6.88 2.97
N ILE A 61 18.63 -5.97 3.71
CA ILE A 61 19.39 -6.28 4.92
C ILE A 61 18.78 -5.57 6.12
N GLU A 62 18.62 -6.34 7.21
CA GLU A 62 18.12 -5.82 8.49
C GLU A 62 19.08 -4.78 9.11
N PRO A 63 18.59 -3.86 9.97
CA PRO A 63 19.44 -2.90 10.65
C PRO A 63 20.47 -3.62 11.53
N GLN A 64 21.75 -3.32 11.26
CA GLN A 64 22.89 -3.97 11.93
C GLN A 64 23.10 -3.48 13.37
N LYS A 65 22.57 -2.29 13.70
CA LYS A 65 22.65 -1.67 15.03
C LYS A 65 21.51 -0.66 15.23
N ALA A 66 21.28 -0.27 16.48
CA ALA A 66 20.37 0.83 16.80
C ALA A 66 20.75 2.11 16.04
N GLY A 67 19.76 2.77 15.48
CA GLY A 67 19.89 3.97 14.64
C GLY A 67 20.32 3.71 13.20
N ALA A 68 20.61 2.46 12.80
CA ALA A 68 20.89 2.14 11.40
C ALA A 68 19.58 1.98 10.60
N PRO A 69 19.55 2.38 9.32
CA PRO A 69 18.40 2.13 8.46
C PRO A 69 18.31 0.65 8.05
N VAL A 70 17.18 0.27 7.46
CA VAL A 70 17.10 -0.90 6.59
C VAL A 70 17.73 -0.53 5.26
N GLU A 71 18.60 -1.40 4.74
CA GLU A 71 19.14 -1.27 3.40
C GLU A 71 18.31 -2.14 2.46
N LEU A 72 17.57 -1.53 1.53
CA LEU A 72 16.78 -2.26 0.53
C LEU A 72 17.61 -2.67 -0.70
N THR A 73 18.71 -1.99 -0.95
CA THR A 73 19.62 -2.27 -2.07
C THR A 73 21.01 -2.51 -1.51
N CYS A 74 21.79 -3.37 -2.17
CA CYS A 74 23.21 -3.52 -1.82
C CYS A 74 24.12 -2.70 -2.73
N THR A 75 25.28 -2.36 -2.20
CA THR A 75 26.37 -1.71 -2.92
C THR A 75 27.62 -2.59 -2.86
N TRP A 76 28.31 -2.74 -3.99
CA TRP A 76 29.54 -3.51 -4.12
C TRP A 76 30.47 -2.82 -5.11
N ASN A 77 31.71 -2.52 -4.70
CA ASN A 77 32.70 -1.79 -5.51
C ASN A 77 32.14 -0.51 -6.16
N ASP A 78 31.46 0.34 -5.36
CA ASP A 78 30.83 1.59 -5.82
C ASP A 78 29.79 1.38 -6.94
N GLN A 79 29.16 0.21 -6.99
CA GLN A 79 28.04 -0.09 -7.88
C GLN A 79 26.86 -0.65 -7.09
N VAL A 80 25.64 -0.27 -7.47
CA VAL A 80 24.43 -0.89 -6.92
C VAL A 80 24.31 -2.29 -7.48
N CYS A 81 23.99 -3.25 -6.61
CA CYS A 81 23.68 -4.61 -7.00
C CYS A 81 22.53 -4.65 -8.00
N ARG A 82 22.58 -5.61 -8.93
CA ARG A 82 21.56 -5.70 -9.99
C ARG A 82 20.17 -6.09 -9.47
N ARG A 83 20.10 -6.81 -8.36
CA ARG A 83 18.82 -7.17 -7.74
C ARG A 83 18.42 -6.05 -6.78
N GLY A 84 17.10 -5.85 -6.66
CA GLY A 84 16.54 -5.06 -5.57
C GLY A 84 16.20 -5.99 -4.42
N GLY A 85 16.28 -5.49 -3.20
CA GLY A 85 15.74 -6.15 -2.01
C GLY A 85 14.29 -5.76 -1.77
N ARG A 86 13.57 -6.60 -1.02
CA ARG A 86 12.19 -6.35 -0.60
C ARG A 86 12.05 -6.54 0.89
N LEU A 87 11.35 -5.60 1.52
CA LEU A 87 10.91 -5.69 2.91
C LEU A 87 9.38 -5.80 2.94
N SER A 88 8.85 -6.77 3.68
CA SER A 88 7.41 -6.95 3.87
C SER A 88 7.06 -7.26 5.33
N TYR A 89 5.82 -6.99 5.72
CA TYR A 89 5.30 -7.38 7.03
C TYR A 89 4.98 -8.87 7.06
N ALA A 90 5.40 -9.56 8.13
CA ALA A 90 5.38 -11.03 8.21
C ALA A 90 3.99 -11.63 8.45
N HIS A 91 2.99 -10.80 8.81
CA HIS A 91 1.65 -11.26 9.16
C HIS A 91 0.60 -10.77 8.15
N PRO A 92 -0.47 -11.54 7.91
CA PRO A 92 -1.51 -11.14 6.96
C PRO A 92 -2.27 -9.91 7.45
N VAL A 93 -2.54 -8.98 6.54
CA VAL A 93 -3.37 -7.80 6.78
C VAL A 93 -4.59 -7.85 5.87
N GLN A 94 -5.79 -7.90 6.47
CA GLN A 94 -7.03 -8.02 5.70
C GLN A 94 -7.42 -6.66 5.09
N LEU A 95 -7.19 -6.48 3.79
CA LEU A 95 -7.56 -5.26 3.08
C LEU A 95 -9.05 -5.19 2.69
N TYR A 96 -9.66 -6.32 2.33
CA TYR A 96 -11.07 -6.38 1.92
C TYR A 96 -11.75 -7.65 2.39
N GLN A 97 -13.08 -7.66 2.46
CA GLN A 97 -13.89 -8.86 2.75
C GLN A 97 -14.77 -9.18 1.55
N LEU A 98 -14.86 -10.46 1.20
CA LEU A 98 -15.80 -10.93 0.16
C LEU A 98 -17.16 -11.29 0.79
N ALA A 99 -18.24 -10.94 0.09
CA ALA A 99 -19.57 -11.48 0.37
C ALA A 99 -19.68 -12.92 -0.16
N ALA A 100 -20.79 -13.61 0.18
CA ALA A 100 -21.06 -14.98 -0.25
C ALA A 100 -21.10 -15.16 -1.79
N ASN A 101 -21.34 -14.08 -2.55
CA ASN A 101 -21.32 -14.06 -4.01
C ASN A 101 -19.92 -13.85 -4.61
N GLY A 102 -18.86 -13.84 -3.78
CA GLY A 102 -17.48 -13.63 -4.21
C GLY A 102 -17.13 -12.19 -4.56
N ARG A 103 -18.04 -11.22 -4.37
CA ARG A 103 -17.77 -9.79 -4.60
C ARG A 103 -17.27 -9.13 -3.32
N ILE A 104 -16.49 -8.08 -3.47
CA ILE A 104 -16.05 -7.26 -2.34
C ILE A 104 -17.26 -6.63 -1.66
N SER A 105 -17.32 -6.78 -0.35
CA SER A 105 -18.37 -6.29 0.54
C SER A 105 -17.91 -5.13 1.41
N LYS A 106 -16.63 -5.15 1.83
CA LYS A 106 -16.00 -4.13 2.67
C LYS A 106 -14.55 -4.00 2.26
N VAL A 107 -14.03 -2.78 2.33
CA VAL A 107 -12.60 -2.47 2.14
C VAL A 107 -12.14 -1.63 3.32
N ALA A 108 -10.97 -1.93 3.86
CA ALA A 108 -10.33 -1.18 4.93
C ALA A 108 -9.76 0.13 4.39
N SER A 109 -9.90 1.22 5.15
CA SER A 109 -9.08 2.42 4.97
C SER A 109 -7.73 2.19 5.66
N PHE A 110 -6.65 2.76 5.13
CA PHE A 110 -5.33 2.68 5.76
C PHE A 110 -4.57 3.98 5.61
N SER A 111 -3.60 4.17 6.51
CA SER A 111 -2.57 5.19 6.36
C SER A 111 -1.23 4.61 6.76
N THR A 112 -0.17 4.99 6.05
CA THR A 112 1.21 4.67 6.40
C THR A 112 2.07 5.92 6.24
N SER A 113 3.11 6.01 7.06
CA SER A 113 4.12 7.06 6.99
C SER A 113 5.49 6.43 7.20
N PHE A 114 6.45 6.77 6.35
CA PHE A 114 7.81 6.26 6.46
C PHE A 114 8.81 7.29 5.98
N THR A 115 9.98 7.25 6.60
CA THR A 115 11.15 8.03 6.18
C THR A 115 12.10 7.10 5.44
N PHE A 116 12.64 7.56 4.32
CA PHE A 116 13.61 6.84 3.52
C PHE A 116 14.66 7.81 2.97
N ALA A 117 15.77 7.25 2.49
CA ALA A 117 16.78 8.04 1.83
C ALA A 117 17.20 7.36 0.53
N ILE A 118 17.39 8.17 -0.50
CA ILE A 118 18.01 7.77 -1.76
C ILE A 118 19.33 8.53 -1.85
N ARG A 119 20.45 7.80 -1.92
CA ARG A 119 21.80 8.36 -1.98
C ARG A 119 22.48 7.90 -3.26
N PRO A 120 22.64 8.77 -4.26
CA PRO A 120 23.43 8.46 -5.44
C PRO A 120 24.87 8.10 -5.06
N ILE A 121 25.46 7.15 -5.78
CA ILE A 121 26.88 6.82 -5.62
C ILE A 121 27.70 7.92 -6.29
N GLU A 122 28.60 8.56 -5.54
CA GLU A 122 29.49 9.58 -6.08
C GLU A 122 30.40 8.98 -7.17
N GLY A 123 30.53 9.67 -8.31
CA GLY A 123 31.41 9.23 -9.39
C GLY A 123 30.86 8.13 -10.30
N SER A 124 29.63 7.64 -10.10
CA SER A 124 28.99 6.64 -10.97
C SER A 124 28.61 7.15 -12.38
N GLY A 125 28.87 8.43 -12.68
CA GLY A 125 28.56 9.05 -13.97
C GLY A 125 27.07 9.39 -14.15
N LYS A 126 26.55 9.22 -15.37
CA LYS A 126 25.14 9.46 -15.74
C LYS A 126 24.21 8.27 -15.43
N CYS A 127 24.74 7.18 -14.87
CA CYS A 127 23.94 6.00 -14.55
C CYS A 127 23.15 6.23 -13.24
N ARG A 128 21.92 6.73 -13.40
CA ARG A 128 20.91 6.88 -12.36
C ARG A 128 19.86 5.78 -12.48
N GLY A 129 19.23 5.42 -11.36
CA GLY A 129 18.15 4.45 -11.29
C GLY A 129 18.29 3.44 -10.15
N ASP A 130 17.27 2.66 -9.85
CA ASP A 130 15.94 2.71 -10.50
C ASP A 130 14.88 3.37 -9.60
N GLY A 131 14.88 3.12 -8.29
CA GLY A 131 13.93 3.73 -7.37
C GLY A 131 13.57 2.82 -6.21
N MET A 132 12.43 3.11 -5.57
CA MET A 132 11.81 2.24 -4.57
C MET A 132 10.29 2.36 -4.64
N ALA A 133 9.58 1.41 -4.04
CA ALA A 133 8.13 1.46 -3.94
C ALA A 133 7.61 0.99 -2.57
N PHE A 134 6.54 1.63 -2.11
CA PHE A 134 5.63 1.04 -1.12
C PHE A 134 4.59 0.20 -1.86
N PHE A 135 4.27 -1.00 -1.38
CA PHE A 135 3.33 -1.88 -2.08
C PHE A 135 2.34 -2.58 -1.14
N LEU A 136 1.21 -2.96 -1.70
CA LEU A 136 0.25 -3.94 -1.19
C LEU A 136 0.21 -5.10 -2.18
N ALA A 137 0.40 -6.32 -1.71
CA ALA A 137 0.40 -7.52 -2.54
C ALA A 137 -0.30 -8.68 -1.81
N SER A 138 -0.48 -9.80 -2.51
CA SER A 138 -0.99 -11.03 -1.90
C SER A 138 -0.11 -11.50 -0.72
N PHE A 139 -0.73 -12.21 0.22
CA PHE A 139 -0.06 -12.84 1.34
C PHE A 139 -0.06 -14.38 1.17
N PRO A 140 1.06 -15.09 1.36
CA PRO A 140 2.39 -14.55 1.67
C PRO A 140 3.04 -13.87 0.46
N SER A 141 3.70 -12.75 0.72
CA SER A 141 4.35 -11.98 -0.34
C SER A 141 5.69 -12.59 -0.75
N LYS A 142 5.98 -12.62 -2.06
CA LYS A 142 7.22 -13.16 -2.63
C LYS A 142 7.73 -12.27 -3.73
N VAL A 143 9.05 -12.08 -3.79
CA VAL A 143 9.68 -11.38 -4.92
C VAL A 143 9.44 -12.18 -6.20
N PRO A 144 8.92 -11.56 -7.27
CA PRO A 144 8.71 -12.23 -8.54
C PRO A 144 10.03 -12.75 -9.14
N TYR A 145 9.94 -13.87 -9.85
CA TYR A 145 11.12 -14.50 -10.45
C TYR A 145 11.85 -13.53 -11.40
N ARG A 146 13.17 -13.37 -11.19
CA ARG A 146 14.04 -12.48 -11.96
C ARG A 146 13.63 -11.01 -11.97
N SER A 147 12.90 -10.54 -10.95
CA SER A 147 12.74 -9.11 -10.74
C SER A 147 14.10 -8.45 -10.47
N ALA A 148 14.38 -7.33 -11.12
CA ALA A 148 15.65 -6.61 -11.07
C ALA A 148 15.46 -5.19 -11.60
N GLY A 149 16.32 -4.26 -11.16
CA GLY A 149 16.31 -2.85 -11.56
C GLY A 149 14.92 -2.22 -11.47
N GLY A 150 14.51 -1.50 -12.53
CA GLY A 150 13.21 -0.80 -12.64
C GLY A 150 11.96 -1.68 -12.57
N ASN A 151 12.09 -2.99 -12.37
CA ASN A 151 10.96 -3.83 -11.97
C ASN A 151 10.60 -3.69 -10.48
N LEU A 152 11.43 -2.99 -9.69
CA LEU A 152 11.22 -2.61 -8.28
C LEU A 152 10.90 -3.77 -7.32
N GLY A 153 11.22 -5.02 -7.68
CA GLY A 153 10.85 -6.20 -6.89
C GLY A 153 9.36 -6.55 -6.95
N LEU A 154 8.60 -5.96 -7.89
CA LEU A 154 7.14 -6.08 -8.00
C LEU A 154 6.66 -6.81 -9.26
N ILE A 155 7.47 -6.82 -10.33
CA ILE A 155 7.15 -7.56 -11.56
C ILE A 155 8.31 -8.42 -12.05
N THR A 156 8.01 -9.36 -12.95
CA THR A 156 9.01 -10.07 -13.74
C THR A 156 9.33 -9.31 -15.03
N ASP A 157 10.40 -9.70 -15.71
CA ASP A 157 10.75 -9.19 -17.05
C ASP A 157 9.64 -9.43 -18.10
N LYS A 158 8.77 -10.42 -17.86
CA LYS A 158 7.69 -10.85 -18.77
C LYS A 158 6.29 -10.38 -18.39
N THR A 159 6.14 -9.71 -17.24
CA THR A 159 4.81 -9.29 -16.77
C THR A 159 4.30 -8.12 -17.59
N THR A 160 3.03 -8.22 -18.01
CA THR A 160 2.20 -7.15 -18.55
C THR A 160 0.92 -7.05 -17.71
N THR A 161 0.26 -5.90 -17.70
CA THR A 161 -1.03 -5.74 -16.98
C THR A 161 -2.07 -6.78 -17.39
N SER A 162 -2.03 -7.24 -18.64
CA SER A 162 -2.94 -8.21 -19.23
C SER A 162 -2.67 -9.69 -18.87
N ASN A 163 -1.53 -10.02 -18.28
CA ASN A 163 -1.13 -11.41 -18.01
C ASN A 163 -0.75 -11.69 -16.54
N ILE A 164 -1.05 -10.76 -15.63
CA ILE A 164 -0.71 -10.93 -14.22
C ILE A 164 -1.55 -12.02 -13.56
N ALA A 165 -0.88 -12.93 -12.85
CA ALA A 165 -1.58 -13.95 -12.07
C ALA A 165 -2.31 -13.30 -10.87
N PRO A 166 -3.43 -13.88 -10.39
CA PRO A 166 -4.15 -13.33 -9.24
C PRO A 166 -3.29 -13.09 -8.00
N ASP A 167 -2.32 -13.98 -7.75
CA ASP A 167 -1.39 -13.91 -6.61
C ASP A 167 -0.23 -12.93 -6.84
N ASP A 168 0.01 -12.50 -8.07
CA ASP A 168 1.05 -11.51 -8.39
C ASP A 168 0.47 -10.07 -8.40
N ARG A 169 -0.84 -9.90 -8.21
CA ARG A 169 -1.48 -8.59 -8.22
C ARG A 169 -0.98 -7.70 -7.08
N PHE A 170 -0.79 -6.43 -7.38
CA PHE A 170 -0.33 -5.43 -6.43
C PHE A 170 -0.85 -4.04 -6.76
N ILE A 171 -0.86 -3.21 -5.72
CA ILE A 171 -0.93 -1.74 -5.84
C ILE A 171 0.36 -1.21 -5.23
N ALA A 172 1.01 -0.25 -5.88
CA ALA A 172 2.19 0.38 -5.34
C ALA A 172 2.16 1.90 -5.48
N VAL A 173 2.97 2.55 -4.65
CA VAL A 173 3.37 3.94 -4.82
C VAL A 173 4.87 3.92 -5.04
N GLU A 174 5.29 4.24 -6.26
CA GLU A 174 6.71 4.26 -6.64
C GLU A 174 7.31 5.67 -6.50
N PHE A 175 8.61 5.66 -6.18
CA PHE A 175 9.51 6.80 -6.10
C PHE A 175 10.66 6.49 -7.06
N ASP A 176 10.45 6.81 -8.33
CA ASP A 176 11.32 6.43 -9.44
C ASP A 176 12.38 7.51 -9.67
N ILE A 177 13.63 7.08 -9.66
CA ILE A 177 14.82 7.93 -9.88
C ILE A 177 15.21 7.74 -11.34
N GLY A 178 14.35 8.18 -12.26
CA GLY A 178 14.42 7.65 -13.61
C GLY A 178 15.72 7.95 -14.34
N ILE A 179 15.93 7.25 -15.45
CA ILE A 179 17.24 7.13 -16.08
C ILE A 179 17.52 8.35 -16.97
N GLU A 180 18.68 8.99 -16.78
CA GLU A 180 19.11 10.07 -17.68
C GLU A 180 19.78 9.47 -18.92
N PHE A 181 19.00 9.23 -20.00
CA PHE A 181 19.56 8.94 -21.32
C PHE A 181 19.61 10.22 -22.16
N ASP A 182 20.80 10.57 -22.64
CA ASP A 182 21.08 11.55 -23.71
C ASP A 182 20.18 12.80 -23.81
N ASN A 183 20.44 13.79 -22.96
CA ASN A 183 20.23 15.23 -23.23
C ASN A 183 18.84 15.66 -23.77
N ASP A 184 17.78 14.84 -23.70
CA ASP A 184 16.43 15.27 -24.07
C ASP A 184 15.80 16.05 -22.90
N PRO A 185 15.64 17.37 -22.99
CA PRO A 185 15.08 18.19 -21.92
C PRO A 185 13.60 17.92 -21.62
N LYS A 186 12.96 17.01 -22.38
CA LYS A 186 11.58 16.54 -22.22
C LYS A 186 11.45 15.28 -21.36
N GLU A 187 12.54 14.55 -21.11
CA GLU A 187 12.57 13.39 -20.22
C GLU A 187 12.73 13.87 -18.77
N LYS A 188 11.67 14.42 -18.19
CA LYS A 188 11.60 14.49 -16.73
C LYS A 188 11.46 13.06 -16.23
N THR A 189 12.44 12.55 -15.50
CA THR A 189 12.49 11.13 -15.15
C THR A 189 12.22 10.88 -13.67
N ASP A 190 12.65 11.75 -12.76
CA ASP A 190 12.30 11.60 -11.35
C ASP A 190 10.79 11.85 -11.16
N HIS A 191 10.07 10.86 -10.66
CA HIS A 191 8.63 10.93 -10.49
C HIS A 191 8.13 10.13 -9.28
N ILE A 192 6.91 10.46 -8.86
CA ILE A 192 6.11 9.61 -7.98
C ILE A 192 4.91 9.08 -8.78
N ALA A 193 4.59 7.80 -8.64
CA ALA A 193 3.49 7.19 -9.38
C ALA A 193 2.66 6.26 -8.50
N ILE A 194 1.46 5.96 -8.99
CA ILE A 194 0.61 4.89 -8.45
C ILE A 194 0.54 3.79 -9.49
N ASP A 195 0.96 2.59 -9.09
CA ASP A 195 1.04 1.43 -9.95
C ASP A 195 -0.08 0.47 -9.63
N ILE A 196 -0.67 -0.09 -10.69
CA ILE A 196 -1.72 -1.11 -10.58
C ILE A 196 -1.29 -2.27 -11.46
N ASN A 197 -0.72 -3.30 -10.84
CA ASN A 197 -0.22 -4.51 -11.50
C ASN A 197 0.93 -4.30 -12.52
N SER A 198 1.43 -3.08 -12.71
CA SER A 198 2.56 -2.77 -13.59
C SER A 198 3.27 -1.52 -13.12
N VAL A 199 4.60 -1.60 -13.01
CA VAL A 199 5.51 -0.44 -12.81
C VAL A 199 6.01 0.12 -14.15
N LYS A 200 5.70 -0.55 -15.27
CA LYS A 200 6.06 -0.05 -16.62
C LYS A 200 5.01 0.90 -17.18
N ASP A 201 3.76 0.71 -16.73
CA ASP A 201 2.58 1.43 -17.17
C ASP A 201 1.83 1.92 -15.93
N SER A 202 2.43 2.85 -15.20
CA SER A 202 1.87 3.40 -13.97
C SER A 202 0.50 4.02 -14.25
N ALA A 203 -0.46 3.81 -13.34
CA ALA A 203 -1.84 4.27 -13.53
C ALA A 203 -1.92 5.80 -13.51
N ILE A 204 -1.15 6.44 -12.64
CA ILE A 204 -1.01 7.90 -12.54
C ILE A 204 0.43 8.24 -12.19
N THR A 205 1.01 9.22 -12.89
CA THR A 205 2.38 9.70 -12.65
C THR A 205 2.38 11.20 -12.37
N THR A 206 3.13 11.62 -11.35
CA THR A 206 3.46 13.02 -11.08
C THR A 206 4.96 13.23 -11.18
N TYR A 207 5.39 13.91 -12.23
CA TYR A 207 6.78 14.26 -12.46
C TYR A 207 7.25 15.39 -11.54
N LEU A 208 8.44 15.25 -10.98
CA LEU A 208 9.02 16.27 -10.13
C LEU A 208 9.39 17.54 -10.94
N PRO A 209 9.48 18.72 -10.29
CA PRO A 209 10.06 19.91 -10.90
C PRO A 209 11.50 19.67 -11.37
N LYS A 210 11.92 20.33 -12.45
CA LYS A 210 13.23 20.09 -13.10
C LYS A 210 14.45 20.24 -12.19
N ASN A 211 14.34 21.05 -11.15
CA ASN A 211 15.41 21.34 -10.19
C ASN A 211 15.28 20.52 -8.89
N VAL A 212 14.37 19.55 -8.85
CA VAL A 212 14.16 18.67 -7.72
C VAL A 212 14.45 17.25 -8.19
N THR A 213 15.28 16.55 -7.43
CA THR A 213 15.60 15.14 -7.67
C THR A 213 15.34 14.35 -6.41
N LEU A 214 14.97 13.07 -6.53
CA LEU A 214 14.84 12.12 -5.43
C LEU A 214 16.22 11.78 -4.87
N ASN A 215 16.81 12.73 -4.15
CA ASN A 215 18.11 12.61 -3.51
C ASN A 215 18.03 13.22 -2.12
N GLY A 216 18.55 12.49 -1.13
CA GLY A 216 18.54 12.88 0.27
C GLY A 216 17.50 12.12 1.06
N THR A 217 17.08 12.72 2.17
CA THR A 217 16.14 12.15 3.12
C THR A 217 14.74 12.69 2.87
N MET A 218 13.78 11.80 2.71
CA MET A 218 12.40 12.13 2.40
C MET A 218 11.45 11.42 3.35
N ILE A 219 10.27 12.00 3.53
CA ILE A 219 9.14 11.36 4.19
C ILE A 219 7.99 11.20 3.20
N ALA A 220 7.39 10.02 3.19
CA ALA A 220 6.18 9.72 2.45
C ALA A 220 5.02 9.44 3.41
N ASP A 221 3.88 10.08 3.15
CA ASP A 221 2.60 9.73 3.77
C ASP A 221 1.66 9.20 2.69
N ILE A 222 1.09 8.01 2.90
CA ILE A 222 0.18 7.38 1.96
C ILE A 222 -1.13 7.07 2.69
N VAL A 223 -2.24 7.56 2.14
CA VAL A 223 -3.57 7.41 2.74
C VAL A 223 -4.54 6.87 1.72
N PHE A 224 -5.24 5.81 2.08
CA PHE A 224 -6.36 5.27 1.33
C PHE A 224 -7.66 5.42 2.12
N ASN A 225 -8.65 6.07 1.51
CA ASN A 225 -9.99 6.21 2.07
C ASN A 225 -10.96 5.30 1.31
N SER A 226 -11.41 4.23 1.97
CA SER A 226 -12.32 3.25 1.37
C SER A 226 -13.72 3.78 1.09
N SER A 227 -14.13 4.89 1.70
CA SER A 227 -15.43 5.52 1.41
C SER A 227 -15.42 6.27 0.08
N THR A 228 -14.27 6.79 -0.35
CA THR A 228 -14.11 7.53 -1.60
C THR A 228 -13.37 6.74 -2.69
N GLY A 229 -12.72 5.65 -2.32
CA GLY A 229 -11.82 4.89 -3.18
C GLY A 229 -10.50 5.61 -3.47
N MET A 230 -10.22 6.73 -2.82
CA MET A 230 -9.04 7.55 -3.14
C MET A 230 -7.80 7.08 -2.39
N LEU A 231 -6.73 6.78 -3.13
CA LEU A 231 -5.36 6.68 -2.64
C LEU A 231 -4.65 8.00 -2.92
N VAL A 232 -4.01 8.57 -1.90
CA VAL A 232 -3.20 9.79 -2.02
C VAL A 232 -1.86 9.56 -1.34
N ALA A 233 -0.78 9.87 -2.06
CA ALA A 233 0.58 9.84 -1.55
C ALA A 233 1.18 11.24 -1.57
N TYR A 234 1.80 11.62 -0.45
CA TYR A 234 2.50 12.88 -0.26
C TYR A 234 3.98 12.58 -0.04
N LEU A 235 4.86 13.27 -0.75
CA LEU A 235 6.31 13.19 -0.59
C LEU A 235 6.85 14.55 -0.16
N ARG A 236 7.66 14.59 0.90
CA ARG A 236 8.36 15.80 1.36
C ARG A 236 9.84 15.54 1.54
N PHE A 237 10.67 16.49 1.13
CA PHE A 237 12.11 16.48 1.40
C PHE A 237 12.38 17.03 2.80
N LEU A 238 13.19 16.33 3.59
CA LEU A 238 13.51 16.74 4.97
C LEU A 238 14.82 17.54 5.05
N ASP A 239 15.74 17.31 4.13
CA ASP A 239 17.07 17.92 4.10
C ASP A 239 17.23 19.03 3.04
N HIS A 240 16.17 19.34 2.28
CA HIS A 240 16.15 20.40 1.27
C HIS A 240 15.01 21.40 1.55
N PRO A 241 15.23 22.43 2.42
CA PRO A 241 14.16 23.31 2.90
C PRO A 241 13.43 24.10 1.81
N SER A 242 14.09 24.35 0.66
CA SER A 242 13.51 25.08 -0.47
C SER A 242 12.58 24.22 -1.36
N SER A 243 12.82 22.91 -1.47
CA SER A 243 11.89 21.95 -2.07
C SER A 243 10.90 21.37 -1.06
N ALA A 244 11.17 21.51 0.24
CA ALA A 244 10.27 21.16 1.34
C ALA A 244 9.04 22.07 1.47
N ALA A 245 9.02 23.21 0.77
CA ALA A 245 7.90 24.17 0.85
C ALA A 245 6.57 23.59 0.33
N HIS A 246 6.61 22.59 -0.56
CA HIS A 246 5.43 21.93 -1.09
C HIS A 246 5.64 20.42 -1.22
N ALA A 247 4.73 19.64 -0.64
CA ALA A 247 4.69 18.20 -0.87
C ALA A 247 4.45 17.90 -2.36
N GLN A 248 5.18 16.94 -2.90
CA GLN A 248 4.83 16.33 -4.18
C GLN A 248 3.68 15.36 -3.93
N VAL A 249 2.64 15.37 -4.76
CA VAL A 249 1.42 14.61 -4.51
C VAL A 249 1.02 13.82 -5.74
N VAL A 250 0.67 12.55 -5.54
CA VAL A 250 0.01 11.71 -6.55
C VAL A 250 -1.24 11.09 -5.94
N SER A 251 -2.30 10.98 -6.74
CA SER A 251 -3.56 10.42 -6.27
C SER A 251 -4.29 9.66 -7.37
N ALA A 252 -4.93 8.56 -7.02
CA ALA A 252 -5.74 7.77 -7.92
C ALA A 252 -7.02 7.29 -7.22
N ASN A 253 -8.09 7.10 -8.01
CA ASN A 253 -9.27 6.41 -7.53
C ASN A 253 -9.14 4.91 -7.84
N LEU A 254 -9.18 4.07 -6.80
CA LEU A 254 -8.99 2.64 -6.87
C LEU A 254 -10.31 1.84 -6.85
N THR A 255 -11.46 2.49 -6.97
CA THR A 255 -12.78 1.83 -6.85
C THR A 255 -12.97 0.68 -7.84
N GLU A 256 -12.39 0.77 -9.05
CA GLU A 256 -12.46 -0.27 -10.07
C GLU A 256 -11.28 -1.28 -10.03
N HIS A 257 -10.33 -1.07 -9.12
CA HIS A 257 -9.07 -1.81 -9.06
C HIS A 257 -8.91 -2.66 -7.81
N LEU A 258 -9.82 -2.52 -6.84
CA LEU A 258 -9.87 -3.30 -5.61
C LEU A 258 -10.77 -4.53 -5.78
#